data_AF-A0A0U2M389-F1
#
_entry.id   AF-A0A0U2M389-F1
#
_cell.length_a   1.000
_cell.length_b   1.000
_cell.length_c   1.000
_cell.angle_alpha   90.00
_cell.angle_beta   90.00
_cell.angle_gamma   90.00
#
_symmetry.space_group_name_H-M   'P 1'
#
loop_
_entity.id
_entity.type
_entity.pdbx_description
1 polymer ?
#
loop_
_entity_poly.entity_id
_entity_poly.type
_entity_poly.pdbx_seq_one_letter_code
_entity_poly.pdbx_strand_id
1 'polypeptide(L)'
;ILTPLFGTLHPGFYGSSREAFTYERRPQSQAYIPKDEGDFYYLGGFFGGSVQEAQRLTRACHQAMMVDQANGIEAVWHDESHLNKYLLRHKPTKVLSPEYLWDQQLLGWPAVLRKLRFTAVPKNHQAVRNP
;
A
#
# COMPACT_ATOMS: atom_id res chain seq x y z
N ILE A 1 -5.26 5.16 -16.01
CA ILE A 1 -5.25 4.17 -14.91
C ILE A 1 -6.63 3.58 -14.59
N LEU A 2 -7.72 4.05 -15.21
CA LEU A 2 -9.10 3.66 -14.91
C LEU A 2 -9.37 2.16 -15.06
N THR A 3 -10.07 1.58 -14.08
CA THR A 3 -10.49 0.18 -13.97
C THR A 3 -11.42 0.03 -12.76
N PRO A 4 -12.17 -1.07 -12.55
CA PRO A 4 -13.00 -1.24 -11.36
C PRO A 4 -12.23 -1.09 -10.04
N LEU A 5 -11.06 -1.69 -9.92
CA LEU A 5 -10.17 -1.57 -8.75
C LEU A 5 -8.70 -1.65 -9.17
N PHE A 6 -7.84 -0.76 -8.67
CA PHE A 6 -6.40 -0.81 -8.84
C PHE A 6 -5.63 -0.53 -7.55
N GLY A 7 -4.44 -1.12 -7.47
CA GLY A 7 -3.38 -0.75 -6.53
C GLY A 7 -2.10 -0.40 -7.30
N THR A 8 -1.17 0.25 -6.63
CA THR A 8 0.13 0.65 -7.20
C THR A 8 1.25 -0.09 -6.48
N LEU A 9 2.20 -0.65 -7.23
CA LEU A 9 3.38 -1.29 -6.65
C LEU A 9 4.21 -0.27 -5.87
N HIS A 10 4.55 -0.58 -4.62
CA HIS A 10 5.40 0.27 -3.80
C HIS A 10 6.82 0.35 -4.41
N PRO A 11 7.40 1.55 -4.56
CA PRO A 11 8.66 1.74 -5.26
C PRO A 11 9.87 1.11 -4.55
N GLY A 12 9.79 0.91 -3.23
CA GLY A 12 10.80 0.18 -2.45
C GLY A 12 10.74 -1.35 -2.53
N PHE A 13 9.68 -1.95 -3.08
CA PHE A 13 9.44 -3.40 -2.97
C PHE A 13 9.10 -4.14 -4.28
N TYR A 14 8.99 -3.44 -5.42
CA TYR A 14 8.55 -4.06 -6.69
C TYR A 14 9.46 -5.18 -7.22
N GLY A 15 10.70 -5.29 -6.73
CA GLY A 15 11.64 -6.37 -7.04
C GLY A 15 11.95 -7.29 -5.86
N SER A 16 11.28 -7.12 -4.71
CA SER A 16 11.54 -7.90 -3.49
C SER A 16 10.73 -9.20 -3.47
N SER A 17 11.24 -10.21 -2.76
CA SER A 17 10.47 -11.42 -2.45
C SER A 17 9.42 -11.16 -1.36
N ARG A 18 8.36 -11.97 -1.32
CA ARG A 18 7.18 -11.71 -0.46
C ARG A 18 7.49 -11.75 1.04
N GLU A 19 8.49 -12.51 1.44
CA GLU A 19 8.95 -12.61 2.82
C GLU A 19 9.65 -11.34 3.30
N ALA A 20 10.18 -10.53 2.38
CA ALA A 20 10.76 -9.23 2.65
C ALA A 20 9.72 -8.10 2.69
N PHE A 21 8.51 -8.33 2.18
CA PHE A 21 7.42 -7.35 2.28
C PHE A 21 7.07 -7.07 3.74
N THR A 22 6.94 -5.78 4.05
CA THR A 22 6.61 -5.27 5.37
C THR A 22 5.10 -5.29 5.62
N TYR A 23 4.43 -6.40 5.29
CA TYR A 23 3.06 -6.62 5.75
C TYR A 23 3.01 -6.71 7.28
N GLU A 24 1.83 -6.48 7.85
CA GLU A 24 1.58 -6.81 9.24
C GLU A 24 1.74 -8.32 9.47
N ARG A 25 2.57 -8.69 10.44
CA ARG A 25 2.93 -10.09 10.74
C ARG A 25 2.43 -10.57 12.09
N ARG A 26 1.82 -9.70 12.90
CA ARG A 26 1.17 -10.05 14.17
C ARG A 26 -0.22 -10.62 13.87
N PRO A 27 -0.50 -11.90 14.17
CA PRO A 27 -1.79 -12.53 13.87
C PRO A 27 -3.00 -11.89 14.57
N GLN A 28 -2.75 -11.09 15.61
CA GLN A 28 -3.79 -10.36 16.35
C GLN A 28 -4.42 -9.21 15.54
N SER A 29 -3.71 -8.68 14.54
CA SER A 29 -4.21 -7.59 13.70
C SER A 29 -5.05 -8.12 12.53
N GLN A 30 -6.11 -7.40 12.19
CA GLN A 30 -6.90 -7.62 10.99
C GLN A 30 -6.08 -7.50 9.70
N ALA A 31 -4.96 -6.77 9.71
CA ALA A 31 -4.07 -6.61 8.56
C ALA A 31 -3.08 -7.78 8.37
N TYR A 32 -3.10 -8.79 9.24
CA TYR A 32 -2.15 -9.91 9.19
C TYR A 32 -2.12 -10.62 7.83
N ILE A 33 -0.90 -10.84 7.32
CA ILE A 33 -0.59 -11.66 6.15
C ILE A 33 0.56 -12.62 6.50
N PRO A 34 0.40 -13.95 6.34
CA PRO A 34 1.46 -14.95 6.50
C PRO A 34 2.67 -14.75 5.56
N LYS A 35 3.82 -15.32 5.91
CA LYS A 35 5.08 -15.15 5.15
C LYS A 35 5.05 -15.78 3.76
N ASP A 36 4.24 -16.81 3.59
CA ASP A 36 4.02 -17.55 2.35
C ASP A 36 2.89 -16.98 1.47
N GLU A 37 2.14 -15.99 1.97
CA GLU A 37 1.11 -15.27 1.23
C GLU A 37 1.58 -13.89 0.74
N GLY A 38 0.92 -13.38 -0.30
CA GLY A 38 1.22 -12.07 -0.90
C GLY A 38 1.57 -12.15 -2.38
N ASP A 39 0.87 -11.36 -3.21
CA ASP A 39 1.23 -11.18 -4.63
C ASP A 39 2.24 -10.05 -4.79
N PHE A 40 1.93 -8.88 -4.23
CA PHE A 40 2.72 -7.65 -4.33
C PHE A 40 2.58 -6.79 -3.08
N TYR A 41 3.58 -5.95 -2.80
CA TYR A 41 3.44 -4.88 -1.82
C TYR A 41 2.89 -3.62 -2.49
N TYR A 42 1.63 -3.32 -2.23
CA TYR A 42 0.93 -2.15 -2.73
C TYR A 42 1.14 -0.95 -1.81
N LEU A 43 1.25 0.25 -2.39
CA LEU A 43 1.46 1.48 -1.65
C LEU A 43 0.15 2.19 -1.28
N GLY A 44 0.05 2.69 -0.04
CA GLY A 44 -1.11 3.38 0.53
C GLY A 44 -1.40 4.74 -0.11
N GLY A 45 -0.37 5.42 -0.62
CA GLY A 45 -0.49 6.75 -1.23
C GLY A 45 -1.14 6.80 -2.62
N PHE A 46 -1.41 5.65 -3.29
CA PHE A 46 -2.07 5.66 -4.59
C PHE A 46 -2.79 4.35 -4.93
N PHE A 47 -4.11 4.36 -4.70
CA PHE A 47 -5.05 3.32 -5.11
C PHE A 47 -6.32 3.97 -5.66
N GLY A 48 -7.22 3.18 -6.23
CA GLY A 48 -8.50 3.70 -6.69
C GLY A 48 -9.30 2.71 -7.51
N GLY A 49 -10.34 3.21 -8.15
CA GLY A 49 -11.26 2.36 -8.91
C GLY A 49 -12.55 3.07 -9.27
N SER A 50 -13.56 2.30 -9.65
CA SER A 50 -14.94 2.78 -9.66
C SER A 50 -15.36 3.24 -8.27
N VAL A 51 -16.34 4.15 -8.19
CA VAL A 51 -16.85 4.65 -6.90
C VAL A 51 -17.30 3.52 -5.98
N GLN A 52 -17.97 2.51 -6.53
CA GLN A 52 -18.44 1.34 -5.79
C GLN A 52 -17.28 0.56 -5.15
N GLU A 53 -16.23 0.27 -5.91
CA GLU A 53 -15.08 -0.50 -5.41
C GLU A 53 -14.22 0.34 -4.45
N ALA A 54 -14.02 1.62 -4.73
CA ALA A 54 -13.31 2.53 -3.83
C ALA A 54 -14.03 2.66 -2.47
N GLN A 55 -15.37 2.71 -2.49
CA GLN A 55 -16.19 2.71 -1.28
C GLN A 55 -16.06 1.39 -0.51
N ARG A 56 -16.13 0.23 -1.20
CA ARG A 56 -15.97 -1.10 -0.58
C ARG A 56 -14.61 -1.22 0.10
N LEU A 57 -13.53 -0.86 -0.59
CA LEU A 57 -12.17 -0.89 -0.07
C LEU A 57 -12.02 -0.02 1.17
N THR A 58 -12.36 1.28 1.05
CA THR A 58 -12.15 2.23 2.15
C THR A 58 -13.00 1.90 3.38
N ARG A 59 -14.25 1.48 3.19
CA ARG A 59 -15.11 0.99 4.29
C ARG A 59 -14.51 -0.24 4.97
N ALA A 60 -14.06 -1.23 4.21
CA ALA A 60 -13.48 -2.46 4.76
C ALA A 60 -12.20 -2.17 5.55
N CYS A 61 -11.29 -1.35 5.01
CA CYS A 61 -10.08 -0.94 5.72
C CYS A 61 -10.41 -0.18 7.00
N HIS A 62 -11.37 0.75 6.96
CA HIS A 62 -11.80 1.49 8.15
C HIS A 62 -12.37 0.57 9.24
N GLN A 63 -13.27 -0.34 8.87
CA GLN A 63 -13.82 -1.31 9.83
C GLN A 63 -12.73 -2.20 10.43
N ALA A 64 -11.76 -2.66 9.63
CA ALA A 64 -10.62 -3.43 10.11
C ALA A 64 -9.74 -2.63 11.08
N MET A 65 -9.49 -1.35 10.79
CA MET A 65 -8.77 -0.44 11.70
C MET A 65 -9.51 -0.25 13.03
N MET A 66 -10.85 -0.16 13.02
CA MET A 66 -11.64 -0.03 14.25
C MET A 66 -11.59 -1.31 15.10
N VAL A 67 -11.55 -2.48 14.48
CA VAL A 67 -11.34 -3.75 15.20
C VAL A 67 -9.95 -3.80 15.83
N ASP A 68 -8.91 -3.40 15.09
CA ASP A 68 -7.54 -3.33 15.60
C ASP A 68 -7.43 -2.35 16.77
N GLN A 69 -8.04 -1.17 16.64
CA GLN A 69 -8.11 -0.17 17.72
C GLN A 69 -8.80 -0.74 18.96
N ALA A 70 -9.94 -1.41 18.81
CA ALA A 70 -10.66 -2.04 19.93
C ALA A 70 -9.83 -3.15 20.62
N ASN A 71 -8.97 -3.82 19.86
CA ASN A 71 -8.03 -4.84 20.36
C ASN A 71 -6.71 -4.25 20.87
N GLY A 72 -6.56 -2.92 20.90
CA GLY A 72 -5.35 -2.25 21.39
C GLY A 72 -4.12 -2.46 20.51
N ILE A 73 -4.30 -2.69 19.21
CA ILE A 73 -3.22 -2.86 18.24
C ILE A 73 -3.36 -1.84 17.10
N GLU A 74 -2.23 -1.33 16.62
CA GLU A 74 -2.15 -0.52 15.40
C GLU A 74 -1.23 -1.24 14.41
N ALA A 75 -1.69 -1.42 13.17
CA ALA A 75 -0.92 -2.12 12.14
C ALA A 75 0.37 -1.39 11.78
N VAL A 76 1.44 -2.13 11.50
CA VAL A 76 2.83 -1.62 11.38
C VAL A 76 3.01 -0.49 10.36
N TRP A 77 2.25 -0.50 9.27
CA TRP A 77 2.22 0.59 8.28
C TRP A 77 0.82 1.18 8.15
N HIS A 78 0.12 1.32 9.27
CA HIS A 78 -1.18 2.00 9.37
C HIS A 78 -2.18 1.49 8.29
N ASP A 79 -2.78 2.39 7.52
CA ASP A 79 -3.72 2.10 6.45
C ASP A 79 -3.12 1.28 5.29
N GLU A 80 -1.82 1.42 4.98
CA GLU A 80 -1.15 0.65 3.93
C GLU A 80 -1.15 -0.85 4.26
N SER A 81 -1.07 -1.22 5.54
CA SER A 81 -1.18 -2.63 5.97
C SER A 81 -2.57 -3.20 5.67
N HIS A 82 -3.62 -2.46 5.99
CA HIS A 82 -5.01 -2.87 5.72
C HIS A 82 -5.31 -2.89 4.22
N LEU A 83 -4.78 -1.94 3.44
CA LEU A 83 -4.88 -1.92 1.98
C LEU A 83 -4.31 -3.21 1.37
N ASN A 84 -3.10 -3.59 1.79
CA ASN A 84 -2.45 -4.81 1.29
C ASN A 84 -3.26 -6.07 1.62
N LYS A 85 -3.82 -6.15 2.84
CA LYS A 85 -4.74 -7.23 3.22
C LYS A 85 -5.98 -7.25 2.34
N TYR A 86 -6.58 -6.09 2.07
CA TYR A 86 -7.76 -6.00 1.22
C TYR A 86 -7.45 -6.48 -0.21
N LEU A 87 -6.38 -5.98 -0.83
CA LEU A 87 -6.01 -6.31 -2.22
C LEU A 87 -5.51 -7.74 -2.40
N LEU A 88 -4.95 -8.35 -1.35
CA LEU A 88 -4.64 -9.78 -1.35
C LEU A 88 -5.92 -10.63 -1.49
N ARG A 89 -7.02 -10.22 -0.85
CA ARG A 89 -8.30 -10.95 -0.85
C ARG A 89 -9.25 -10.51 -1.98
N HIS A 90 -9.10 -9.29 -2.46
CA HIS A 90 -9.91 -8.70 -3.53
C HIS A 90 -8.95 -8.20 -4.62
N LYS A 91 -8.65 -9.08 -5.58
CA LYS A 91 -7.58 -8.82 -6.55
C LYS A 91 -7.88 -7.55 -7.35
N PRO A 92 -6.92 -6.61 -7.46
CA PRO A 92 -7.12 -5.44 -8.30
C PRO A 92 -7.19 -5.84 -9.78
N THR A 93 -8.12 -5.24 -10.50
CA THR A 93 -8.31 -5.44 -11.96
C THR A 93 -7.20 -4.80 -12.81
N LYS A 94 -6.43 -3.86 -12.25
CA LYS A 94 -5.14 -3.40 -12.80
C LYS A 94 -4.16 -3.17 -11.68
N VAL A 95 -2.88 -3.42 -11.95
CA VAL A 95 -1.78 -3.06 -11.06
C VAL A 95 -0.94 -2.01 -11.76
N LEU A 96 -0.69 -0.88 -11.10
CA LEU A 96 0.16 0.17 -11.63
C LEU A 96 1.62 -0.09 -11.26
N SER A 97 2.52 0.10 -12.23
CA SER A 97 3.96 0.03 -12.01
C SER A 97 4.46 1.17 -11.11
N PRO A 98 5.67 1.08 -10.54
CA PRO A 98 6.26 2.15 -9.74
C PRO A 98 6.44 3.48 -10.49
N GLU A 99 6.35 3.51 -11.83
CA GLU A 99 6.28 4.76 -12.60
C GLU A 99 5.17 5.71 -12.12
N TYR A 100 4.08 5.16 -11.56
CA TYR A 100 2.92 5.93 -11.09
C TYR A 100 3.03 6.43 -9.66
N LEU A 101 4.04 6.01 -8.90
CA LEU A 101 4.44 6.66 -7.66
C LEU A 101 5.87 6.29 -7.31
N TRP A 102 6.77 7.26 -7.38
CA TRP A 102 8.21 7.06 -7.23
C TRP A 102 8.84 8.05 -6.26
N ASP A 103 9.96 7.67 -5.64
CA ASP A 103 10.80 8.58 -4.87
C ASP A 103 12.18 8.66 -5.54
N GLN A 104 12.38 9.72 -6.35
CA GLN A 104 13.64 9.88 -7.08
C GLN A 104 14.82 10.22 -6.14
N GLN A 105 14.55 10.87 -5.00
CA GLN A 105 15.59 11.24 -4.05
C GLN A 105 16.17 10.00 -3.37
N LEU A 106 15.32 9.05 -2.99
CA LEU A 106 15.73 7.83 -2.30
C LEU A 106 16.16 6.71 -3.25
N LEU A 107 15.55 6.61 -4.44
CA LEU A 107 15.68 5.44 -5.30
C LEU A 107 16.32 5.73 -6.67
N GLY A 108 16.70 6.99 -6.92
CA GLY A 108 17.28 7.42 -8.20
C GLY A 108 16.30 7.26 -9.37
N TRP A 109 16.83 7.02 -10.57
CA TRP A 109 16.02 6.74 -11.76
C TRP A 109 16.57 5.50 -12.50
N PRO A 110 16.15 4.29 -12.10
CA PRO A 110 16.63 3.06 -12.72
C PRO A 110 16.11 2.89 -14.15
N ALA A 111 16.89 2.24 -15.01
CA ALA A 111 16.59 2.06 -16.44
C ALA A 111 15.28 1.30 -16.73
N VAL A 112 14.81 0.50 -15.77
CA VAL A 112 13.51 -0.21 -15.86
C VAL A 112 12.33 0.77 -15.91
N LEU A 113 12.46 1.97 -15.33
CA LEU A 113 11.44 3.01 -15.34
C LEU A 113 11.66 3.93 -16.54
N ARG A 114 10.80 3.80 -17.55
CA ARG A 114 10.87 4.66 -18.73
C ARG A 114 10.33 6.06 -18.45
N LYS A 115 9.48 6.20 -17.44
CA LYS A 115 8.89 7.48 -17.00
C LYS A 115 8.75 7.54 -15.49
N LEU A 116 8.96 8.72 -14.92
CA LEU A 116 8.56 9.09 -13.56
C LEU A 116 7.31 9.98 -13.67
N ARG A 117 6.12 9.44 -13.39
CA ARG A 117 4.85 10.10 -13.71
C ARG A 117 4.29 10.91 -12.54
N PHE A 118 4.57 10.43 -11.33
CA PHE A 118 4.17 11.07 -10.08
C PHE A 118 5.24 10.76 -9.03
N THR A 119 5.81 11.79 -8.42
CA THR A 119 7.00 11.64 -7.56
C THR A 119 6.79 12.28 -6.19
N ALA A 120 7.38 11.67 -5.17
CA ALA A 120 7.41 12.24 -3.84
C ALA A 120 8.10 13.61 -3.84
N VAL A 121 7.50 14.56 -3.11
CA VAL A 121 8.15 15.83 -2.78
C VAL A 121 8.97 15.63 -1.50
N PRO A 122 10.25 16.06 -1.47
CA PRO A 122 11.09 16.01 -0.28
C PRO A 122 10.43 16.73 0.90
N LYS A 123 10.50 16.12 2.09
CA LYS A 123 9.93 16.66 3.32
C LYS A 123 10.64 16.08 4.55
N ASN A 124 10.73 16.88 5.61
CA ASN A 124 11.14 16.41 6.92
C ASN A 124 9.90 15.90 7.67
N HIS A 125 9.83 14.59 7.93
CA HIS A 125 8.66 13.98 8.58
C HIS A 125 8.39 14.52 9.98
N GLN A 126 9.42 14.80 10.79
CA GLN A 126 9.23 15.31 12.15
C GLN A 126 8.63 16.72 12.11
N ALA A 127 9.20 17.60 11.27
CA ALA A 127 8.78 19.00 11.19
C ALA A 127 7.38 19.17 10.58
N VAL A 128 7.00 18.36 9.59
CA VAL A 128 5.70 18.52 8.91
C VAL A 128 4.53 17.86 9.65
N ARG A 129 4.81 16.94 10.58
CA ARG A 129 3.76 16.18 11.31
C ARG A 129 3.50 16.69 12.72
N ASN A 130 4.28 17.65 13.20
CA ASN A 130 4.16 18.19 14.56
C ASN A 130 4.18 19.73 14.52
N PRO A 131 3.42 20.41 15.41
CA PRO A 131 3.48 21.86 15.58
C PRO A 131 4.85 22.39 16.02
#